data_AF-A0A9N9E648-F1
#
_entry.id   AF-A0A9N9E648-F1
#
_cell.length_a   1.000
_cell.length_b   1.000
_cell.length_c   1.000
_cell.angle_alpha   90.00
_cell.angle_beta   90.00
_cell.angle_gamma   90.00
#
_symmetry.space_group_name_H-M   'P 1'
#
loop_
_entity.id
_entity.type
_entity.pdbx_description
1 polymer ?
#
loop_
_entity_poly.entity_id
_entity_poly.type
_entity_poly.pdbx_seq_one_letter_code
_entity_poly.pdbx_strand_id
1 'polypeptide(L)' 'KEKASNIKRTRASLTGAQKQEVCLKKLQKPAPKNKKLAKKFNISKGMIYNILKESEKWLALKLDSYEASLKR' A
#
# COMPACT_ATOMS: atom_id res chain seq x y z
N LYS A 1 10.62 -20.27 -21.07
CA LYS A 1 10.43 -21.06 -19.84
C LYS A 1 10.51 -20.13 -18.64
N GLU A 2 9.35 -19.81 -18.07
CA GLU A 2 9.08 -19.59 -16.64
C GLU A 2 10.23 -19.13 -15.74
N LYS A 3 10.16 -17.89 -15.24
CA LYS A 3 10.76 -17.54 -13.94
C LYS A 3 9.63 -17.25 -12.97
N ALA A 4 8.96 -18.32 -12.54
CA ALA A 4 8.17 -18.34 -11.32
C ALA A 4 9.14 -18.13 -10.14
N SER A 5 9.44 -16.87 -9.83
CA SER A 5 10.08 -16.57 -8.56
C SER A 5 9.08 -16.93 -7.47
N ASN A 6 9.40 -17.98 -6.74
CA ASN A 6 8.79 -18.43 -5.51
C ASN A 6 8.74 -17.27 -4.50
N ILE A 7 7.71 -16.40 -4.62
CA ILE A 7 7.46 -15.36 -3.63
C ILE A 7 6.80 -16.08 -2.48
N LYS A 8 7.62 -16.51 -1.51
CA LYS A 8 7.15 -16.80 -0.15
C LYS A 8 6.19 -15.66 0.21
N ARG A 9 4.91 -15.98 0.41
CA ARG A 9 3.87 -15.02 0.82
C ARG A 9 4.10 -14.59 2.27
N THR A 10 5.28 -14.05 2.59
CA THR A 10 5.45 -13.25 3.79
C THR A 10 4.58 -12.02 3.57
N ARG A 11 3.50 -11.90 4.36
CA ARG A 11 2.60 -10.73 4.33
C ARG A 11 3.48 -9.49 4.40
N ALA A 12 3.60 -8.76 3.29
CA ALA A 12 4.33 -7.51 3.27
C ALA A 12 3.52 -6.51 4.11
N SER A 13 3.93 -6.28 5.35
CA SER A 13 3.36 -5.25 6.20
C SER A 13 3.85 -3.90 5.70
N LEU A 14 2.93 -3.10 5.16
CA LEU A 14 3.23 -1.72 4.76
C LEU A 14 3.30 -0.82 6.00
N THR A 15 4.26 0.09 6.02
CA THR A 15 4.33 1.15 7.02
C THR A 15 3.22 2.18 6.81
N GLY A 16 2.91 2.97 7.83
CA GLY A 16 1.95 4.08 7.73
C GLY A 16 2.29 5.02 6.56
N ALA A 17 3.57 5.36 6.39
CA ALA A 17 4.06 6.17 5.28
C ALA A 17 3.79 5.52 3.90
N GLN A 18 3.99 4.20 3.76
CA GLN A 18 3.70 3.50 2.50
C GLN A 18 2.20 3.45 2.20
N LYS A 19 1.35 3.29 3.22
CA LYS A 19 -0.10 3.34 3.08
C LYS A 19 -0.56 4.74 2.64
N GLN A 20 0.02 5.79 3.19
CA GLN A 20 -0.21 7.17 2.76
C GLN A 20 0.21 7.39 1.30
N GLU A 21 1.36 6.85 0.89
CA GLU A 21 1.83 6.94 -0.50
C GLU A 21 0.86 6.25 -1.49
N VAL A 22 0.24 5.12 -1.09
CA VAL A 22 -0.82 4.47 -1.88
C VAL A 22 -2.02 5.41 -2.06
N CYS A 23 -2.46 6.06 -0.99
CA CYS A 23 -3.57 7.01 -1.02
C CYS A 23 -3.26 8.22 -1.90
N LEU A 24 -2.06 8.82 -1.76
CA LEU A 24 -1.61 9.95 -2.57
C LEU A 24 -1.52 9.57 -4.06
N LYS A 25 -0.99 8.40 -4.39
CA LYS A 25 -0.94 7.91 -5.77
C LYS A 25 -2.33 7.73 -6.38
N LYS A 26 -3.32 7.36 -5.57
CA LYS A 26 -4.71 7.21 -6.02
C LYS A 26 -5.42 8.55 -6.18
N LEU A 27 -5.13 9.53 -5.32
CA LEU A 27 -5.62 10.90 -5.42
C LEU A 27 -5.05 11.63 -6.65
N GLN A 28 -3.73 11.59 -6.84
CA GLN A 28 -3.07 12.26 -7.98
C GLN A 28 -3.42 11.61 -9.32
N LYS A 29 -3.61 10.28 -9.32
CA LYS A 29 -3.99 9.51 -10.50
C LYS A 29 -5.07 8.51 -10.09
N PRO A 30 -6.36 8.76 -10.37
CA PRO A 30 -7.41 7.78 -10.14
C PRO A 30 -7.34 6.59 -11.12
N ALA A 31 -6.64 6.76 -12.24
CA ALA A 31 -6.51 5.80 -13.34
C ALA A 31 -5.85 4.42 -13.04
N PRO A 32 -4.84 4.25 -12.16
CA PRO A 32 -4.28 2.95 -11.89
C PRO A 32 -5.33 2.09 -11.16
N LYS A 33 -5.76 1.02 -11.83
CA LYS A 33 -6.57 -0.04 -11.25
C LYS A 33 -5.89 -0.55 -9.98
N ASN A 34 -6.66 -0.87 -8.94
CA ASN A 34 -6.12 -1.35 -7.65
C ASN A 34 -5.22 -2.59 -7.82
N LYS A 35 -5.43 -3.39 -8.88
CA LYS A 35 -4.56 -4.51 -9.28
C LYS A 35 -3.14 -4.09 -9.65
N LYS A 36 -2.96 -2.92 -10.29
CA LYS A 36 -1.62 -2.37 -10.63
C LYS A 36 -0.92 -1.85 -9.37
N LEU A 37 -1.64 -1.16 -8.48
CA LEU A 37 -1.08 -0.70 -7.20
C LEU A 37 -0.67 -1.90 -6.32
N ALA A 38 -1.53 -2.91 -6.21
CA ALA A 38 -1.25 -4.15 -5.50
C ALA A 38 0.07 -4.79 -5.96
N LYS A 39 0.30 -4.89 -7.28
CA LYS A 39 1.57 -5.38 -7.84
C LYS A 39 2.75 -4.48 -7.50
N LYS A 40 2.60 -3.16 -7.60
CA LYS A 40 3.67 -2.19 -7.33
C LYS A 40 4.16 -2.23 -5.88
N PHE A 41 3.23 -2.45 -4.94
CA PHE A 41 3.54 -2.54 -3.51
C PHE A 41 3.65 -3.99 -3.00
N ASN A 42 3.58 -4.99 -3.90
CA ASN A 42 3.61 -6.42 -3.58
C ASN A 42 2.62 -6.83 -2.46
N ILE A 43 1.41 -6.28 -2.51
CA ILE A 43 0.32 -6.58 -1.56
C ILE A 43 -0.92 -7.10 -2.29
N SER A 44 -1.86 -7.66 -1.53
CA SER A 44 -3.13 -8.12 -2.10
C SER A 44 -4.03 -6.96 -2.51
N LYS A 45 -4.94 -7.19 -3.47
CA LYS A 45 -5.97 -6.20 -3.85
C LYS A 45 -6.86 -5.83 -2.67
N GLY A 46 -7.15 -6.78 -1.78
CA GLY A 46 -7.92 -6.54 -0.56
C GLY A 46 -7.21 -5.59 0.40
N MET A 47 -5.89 -5.70 0.51
CA MET A 47 -5.10 -4.79 1.33
C MET A 47 -5.09 -3.36 0.77
N ILE A 48 -4.99 -3.19 -0.56
CA ILE A 48 -5.19 -1.88 -1.19
C ILE A 48 -6.58 -1.31 -0.86
N TYR A 49 -7.63 -2.14 -0.91
CA TYR A 49 -8.99 -1.68 -0.59
C TYR A 49 -9.10 -1.21 0.87
N ASN A 50 -8.57 -1.97 1.82
CA ASN A 50 -8.57 -1.57 3.24
C ASN A 50 -7.78 -0.28 3.47
N ILE A 51 -6.62 -0.12 2.82
CA ILE A 51 -5.82 1.11 2.88
C ILE A 51 -6.62 2.29 2.32
N LEU A 52 -7.27 2.11 1.17
CA LEU A 52 -8.08 3.18 0.58
C LEU A 52 -9.34 3.50 1.40
N LYS A 53 -9.93 2.50 2.09
CA LYS A 53 -11.05 2.71 3.00
C LYS A 53 -10.65 3.56 4.20
N GLU A 54 -9.46 3.34 4.73
CA GLU A 54 -8.86 4.17 5.79
C GLU A 54 -8.02 5.34 5.22
N SER A 55 -8.27 5.77 3.97
CA SER A 55 -7.40 6.76 3.31
C SER A 55 -7.33 8.09 4.05
N GLU A 56 -8.44 8.58 4.62
CA GLU A 56 -8.46 9.80 5.43
C GLU A 56 -7.50 9.70 6.63
N LYS A 57 -7.49 8.55 7.30
CA LYS A 57 -6.58 8.26 8.42
C LYS A 57 -5.11 8.20 7.98
N TRP A 58 -4.82 7.56 6.85
CA TRP A 58 -3.45 7.49 6.33
C TRP A 58 -2.97 8.83 5.76
N LEU A 59 -3.86 9.66 5.22
CA LEU A 59 -3.54 10.99 4.71
C LEU A 59 -3.37 12.01 5.85
N ALA A 60 -4.11 11.84 6.95
CA ALA A 60 -3.97 12.64 8.16
C ALA A 60 -2.75 12.26 9.02
N LEU A 61 -2.09 11.13 8.74
CA LEU A 61 -0.86 10.74 9.39
C LEU A 61 0.26 11.72 9.03
N LYS A 62 0.89 12.31 10.06
CA LYS A 62 2.12 13.08 9.90
C LYS A 62 3.26 12.12 9.60
N LEU A 63 3.96 12.34 8.49
CA LEU A 63 5.10 11.52 8.05
C LEU A 63 6.23 11.46 9.09
N ASP A 64 6.38 12.49 9.92
CA ASP A 64 7.37 12.57 11.01
C ASP A 64 6.94 11.86 12.30
N SER A 65 5.73 11.31 12.35
CA SER A 65 5.28 10.57 13.53
C SER A 65 5.91 9.18 13.56
N TYR A 66 6.37 8.75 14.73
CA TYR A 66 6.80 7.37 14.98
C TYR A 66 5.80 6.33 14.44
N GLU A 67 4.50 6.65 14.49
CA GLU A 67 3.40 5.86 13.91
C GLU A 67 3.54 5.59 12.40
N ALA A 68 4.12 6.52 11.63
CA ALA A 68 4.32 6.38 10.19
C ALA A 68 5.40 5.35 9.84
N SER A 69 6.37 5.15 10.75
CA SER A 69 7.47 4.18 10.60
C SER A 69 7.09 2.76 11.03
N LEU A 70 6.04 2.61 11.84
CA LEU A 70 5.62 1.30 12.35
C LEU A 70 5.03 0.44 11.23
N LYS A 71 5.53 -0.79 11.13
CA LYS A 71 4.92 -1.85 10.31
C LYS A 71 3.77 -2.47 11.12
N ARG A 72 2.53 -2.15 10.73
CA ARG A 72 1.30 -2.74 11.28
C ARG A 72 0.55 -3.51 10.21
#